data_AF-V6ME27-F1
#
_entry.id   AF-V6ME27-F1
#
_cell.length_a   1.000
_cell.length_b   1.000
_cell.length_c   1.000
_cell.angle_alpha   90.00
_cell.angle_beta   90.00
_cell.angle_gamma   90.00
#
_symmetry.space_group_name_H-M   'P 1'
#
loop_
_entity.id
_entity.type
_entity.pdbx_description
1 polymer ?
#
loop_
_entity_poly.entity_id
_entity_poly.type
_entity_poly.pdbx_seq_one_letter_code
_entity_poly.pdbx_strand_id
1 'polypeptide(L)'
;MFGFGKKAKKPDGIDILIIKTDDAKNRNFYQVAFPSVYANDIVSMLKKLEKSKLNKREILGDIGGFHLATHLEALTSYDVFDENDLEAQPVMIQDFASILLRRLEAIDESGDGDDADLAFIMGELTMLRDGSYVPPM
;
A
#
# COMPACT_ATOMS: atom_id res chain seq x y z
N MET A 1 -6.85 4.79 34.49
CA MET A 1 -7.72 5.32 33.41
C MET A 1 -6.81 5.83 32.31
N PHE A 2 -6.68 5.09 31.21
CA PHE A 2 -5.91 5.51 30.03
C PHE A 2 -6.85 6.30 29.12
N GLY A 3 -6.54 7.58 28.90
CA GLY A 3 -7.29 8.44 28.00
C GLY A 3 -7.02 8.05 26.56
N PHE A 4 -8.07 7.64 25.85
CA PHE A 4 -8.07 7.57 24.40
C PHE A 4 -7.81 8.98 23.86
N GLY A 5 -6.61 9.21 23.33
CA GLY A 5 -6.31 10.41 22.57
C GLY A 5 -7.29 10.50 21.41
N LYS A 6 -8.01 11.63 21.30
CA LYS A 6 -8.84 11.94 20.14
C LYS A 6 -7.98 11.73 18.88
N LYS A 7 -8.34 10.75 18.04
CA LYS A 7 -7.86 10.68 16.65
C LYS A 7 -8.22 12.03 16.02
N ALA A 8 -7.23 12.92 15.87
CA ALA A 8 -7.44 14.16 15.13
C ALA A 8 -7.88 13.73 13.73
N LYS A 9 -9.06 14.18 13.28
CA LYS A 9 -9.48 13.99 11.90
C LYS A 9 -8.38 14.61 11.03
N LYS A 10 -7.65 13.77 10.28
CA LYS A 10 -6.69 14.27 9.28
C LYS A 10 -7.47 15.17 8.31
N PRO A 11 -6.88 16.27 7.83
CA PRO A 11 -7.51 17.12 6.82
C PRO A 11 -7.97 16.29 5.61
N ASP A 12 -9.06 16.70 4.96
CA ASP A 12 -9.42 16.16 3.65
C ASP A 12 -8.27 16.48 2.67
N GLY A 13 -7.63 15.44 2.13
CA GLY A 13 -6.43 15.55 1.31
C GLY A 13 -6.03 14.21 0.70
N ILE A 14 -4.91 14.22 -0.02
CA ILE A 14 -4.27 13.01 -0.57
C ILE A 14 -2.95 12.80 0.14
N ASP A 15 -2.70 11.57 0.57
CA ASP A 15 -1.39 11.12 1.01
C ASP A 15 -0.73 10.34 -0.14
N ILE A 16 0.59 10.45 -0.26
CA ILE A 16 1.38 9.69 -1.22
C ILE A 16 2.48 8.93 -0.47
N LEU A 17 2.57 7.62 -0.72
CA LEU A 17 3.70 6.80 -0.30
C LEU A 17 4.69 6.64 -1.44
N ILE A 18 5.96 6.89 -1.13
CA ILE A 18 7.08 6.55 -1.98
C ILE A 18 7.60 5.19 -1.53
N ILE A 19 7.51 4.21 -2.41
CA ILE A 19 7.88 2.81 -2.16
C ILE A 19 9.09 2.48 -3.04
N LYS A 20 10.10 1.85 -2.44
CA LYS A 20 11.28 1.37 -3.15
C LYS A 20 11.38 -0.14 -3.04
N THR A 21 11.85 -0.78 -4.10
CA THR A 21 12.08 -2.23 -4.14
C THR A 21 13.58 -2.51 -4.10
N ASP A 22 13.97 -3.69 -3.66
CA ASP A 22 15.38 -4.11 -3.62
C ASP A 22 16.03 -4.12 -5.02
N ASP A 23 15.25 -4.36 -6.07
CA ASP A 23 15.70 -4.34 -7.47
C ASP A 23 15.83 -2.94 -8.08
N ALA A 24 15.32 -1.91 -7.41
CA ALA A 24 15.42 -0.55 -7.91
C ALA A 24 16.89 -0.13 -7.90
N LYS A 25 17.58 -0.32 -9.03
CA LYS A 25 18.93 0.18 -9.30
C LYS A 25 18.88 1.71 -9.28
N ASN A 26 18.96 2.24 -8.07
CA ASN A 26 19.17 3.62 -7.66
C ASN A 26 18.10 4.68 -7.97
N ARG A 27 17.04 4.45 -8.77
CA ARG A 27 16.07 5.55 -9.08
C ARG A 27 14.60 5.20 -9.27
N ASN A 28 14.22 3.94 -9.42
CA ASN A 28 12.81 3.61 -9.65
C ASN A 28 12.10 3.56 -8.29
N PHE A 29 11.05 4.37 -8.14
CA PHE A 29 10.19 4.37 -6.96
C PHE A 29 8.74 4.30 -7.41
N TYR A 30 7.95 3.50 -6.71
CA TYR A 30 6.50 3.53 -6.87
C TYR A 30 5.95 4.67 -6.04
N GLN A 31 5.03 5.42 -6.62
CA GLN A 31 4.24 6.42 -5.93
C GLN A 31 2.84 5.85 -5.76
N VAL A 32 2.36 5.74 -4.52
CA VAL A 32 1.02 5.20 -4.24
C VAL A 32 0.19 6.28 -3.55
N ALA A 33 -0.86 6.74 -4.22
CA ALA A 33 -1.76 7.79 -3.73
C ALA A 33 -3.02 7.22 -3.08
N PHE A 34 -3.44 7.83 -1.97
CA PHE A 34 -4.69 7.47 -1.27
C PHE A 34 -5.28 8.64 -0.49
N PRO A 35 -6.58 8.63 -0.21
CA PRO A 35 -7.20 9.66 0.64
C PRO A 35 -6.60 9.66 2.06
N SER A 36 -6.27 10.86 2.57
CA SER A 36 -5.64 11.05 3.89
C SER A 36 -6.46 10.47 5.05
N VAL A 37 -7.78 10.34 4.87
CA VAL A 37 -8.69 9.75 5.86
C VAL A 37 -8.40 8.26 6.15
N TYR A 38 -7.77 7.55 5.20
CA TYR A 38 -7.40 6.13 5.33
C TYR A 38 -5.91 5.94 5.64
N ALA A 39 -5.15 7.02 5.81
CA ALA A 39 -3.69 6.97 5.82
C ALA A 39 -3.11 6.07 6.91
N ASN A 40 -3.65 6.15 8.14
CA ASN A 40 -3.12 5.37 9.25
C ASN A 40 -3.24 3.87 8.99
N ASP A 41 -4.38 3.45 8.44
CA ASP A 41 -4.67 2.04 8.23
C ASP A 41 -3.91 1.49 7.03
N ILE A 42 -3.88 2.23 5.91
CA ILE A 42 -3.10 1.88 4.72
C ILE A 42 -1.61 1.75 5.06
N VAL A 43 -1.05 2.76 5.75
CA VAL A 43 0.37 2.73 6.15
C VAL A 43 0.65 1.59 7.12
N SER A 44 -0.24 1.33 8.08
CA SER A 44 -0.10 0.24 9.04
C SER A 44 -0.12 -1.13 8.34
N MET A 45 -1.07 -1.34 7.43
CA MET A 45 -1.18 -2.57 6.63
C MET A 45 0.05 -2.76 5.73
N LEU A 46 0.47 -1.73 4.99
CA LEU A 46 1.65 -1.84 4.14
C LEU A 46 2.95 -2.06 4.94
N LYS A 47 3.08 -1.48 6.14
CA LYS A 47 4.20 -1.78 7.05
C LYS A 47 4.17 -3.20 7.59
N LYS A 48 2.97 -3.79 7.78
CA LYS A 48 2.85 -5.21 8.14
C LYS A 48 3.29 -6.09 6.98
N LEU A 49 2.84 -5.79 5.75
CA LEU A 49 3.26 -6.50 4.55
C LEU A 49 4.77 -6.37 4.33
N GLU A 50 5.34 -5.16 4.44
CA GLU A 50 6.78 -4.90 4.32
C GLU A 50 7.63 -5.83 5.20
N LYS A 51 7.16 -6.11 6.43
CA LYS A 51 7.85 -6.95 7.42
C LYS A 51 7.50 -8.43 7.31
N SER A 52 6.52 -8.81 6.51
CA SER A 52 6.05 -10.19 6.42
C SER A 52 6.95 -11.02 5.52
N LYS A 53 6.83 -12.35 5.63
CA LYS A 53 7.52 -13.29 4.73
C LYS A 53 6.99 -13.24 3.30
N LEU A 54 5.84 -12.60 3.09
CA LEU A 54 5.22 -12.41 1.77
C LEU A 54 5.95 -11.33 0.97
N ASN A 55 6.67 -10.41 1.61
CA ASN A 55 7.42 -9.37 0.92
C ASN A 55 8.73 -9.90 0.33
N LYS A 56 8.61 -10.77 -0.67
CA LYS A 56 9.72 -11.33 -1.42
C LYS A 56 9.45 -11.26 -2.90
N ARG A 57 10.51 -11.19 -3.70
CA ARG A 57 10.40 -11.12 -5.17
C ARG A 57 9.72 -12.36 -5.75
N GLU A 58 9.98 -13.53 -5.17
CA GLU A 58 9.34 -14.79 -5.59
C GLU A 58 7.81 -14.76 -5.43
N ILE A 59 7.30 -13.91 -4.54
CA ILE A 59 5.89 -13.81 -4.18
C ILE A 59 5.24 -12.62 -4.89
N LEU A 60 5.74 -11.41 -4.65
CA LEU A 60 5.13 -10.17 -5.15
C LEU A 60 5.68 -9.73 -6.52
N GLY A 61 6.55 -10.52 -7.14
CA GLY A 61 7.21 -10.16 -8.40
C GLY A 61 8.13 -8.94 -8.22
N ASP A 62 8.10 -8.02 -9.16
CA ASP A 62 8.99 -6.84 -9.17
C ASP A 62 8.74 -5.85 -8.02
N ILE A 63 7.60 -5.96 -7.32
CA ILE A 63 7.29 -5.19 -6.10
C ILE A 63 7.87 -5.86 -4.85
N GLY A 64 8.25 -7.14 -4.90
CA GLY A 64 8.76 -7.86 -3.74
C GLY A 64 10.07 -7.29 -3.22
N GLY A 65 10.28 -7.40 -1.90
CA GLY A 65 11.39 -6.73 -1.23
C GLY A 65 11.19 -5.22 -1.15
N PHE A 66 9.93 -4.75 -1.11
CA PHE A 66 9.69 -3.32 -0.99
C PHE A 66 9.88 -2.80 0.43
N HIS A 67 10.19 -1.53 0.56
CA HIS A 67 10.12 -0.77 1.81
C HIS A 67 9.46 0.59 1.59
N LEU A 68 8.76 1.09 2.60
CA LEU A 68 8.14 2.41 2.57
C LEU A 68 9.22 3.47 2.85
N ALA A 69 9.65 4.18 1.81
CA ALA A 69 10.76 5.13 1.88
C ALA A 69 10.33 6.51 2.37
N THR A 70 9.15 6.99 1.96
CA THR A 70 8.64 8.32 2.33
C THR A 70 7.13 8.33 2.36
N HIS A 71 6.54 9.11 3.27
CA HIS A 71 5.12 9.37 3.35
C HIS A 71 4.90 10.87 3.30
N LEU A 72 4.25 11.34 2.25
CA LEU A 72 3.80 12.73 2.09
C LEU A 72 2.35 12.80 2.57
N GLU A 73 2.10 13.63 3.59
CA GLU A 73 0.82 13.66 4.30
C GLU A 73 -0.01 14.91 3.96
N ALA A 74 -1.31 14.72 3.79
CA ALA A 74 -2.31 15.77 3.62
C ALA A 74 -1.96 16.79 2.53
N LEU A 75 -1.50 16.29 1.37
CA LEU A 75 -1.28 17.13 0.20
C LEU A 75 -2.63 17.67 -0.29
N THR A 76 -2.70 18.99 -0.47
CA THR A 76 -3.87 19.66 -1.06
C THR A 76 -3.89 19.55 -2.58
N SER A 77 -2.71 19.39 -3.19
CA SER A 77 -2.54 19.22 -4.63
C SER A 77 -1.18 18.59 -4.92
N TYR A 78 -1.07 17.91 -6.06
CA TYR A 78 0.19 17.58 -6.73
C TYR A 78 -0.02 17.72 -8.24
N ASP A 79 1.04 18.08 -8.95
CA ASP A 79 1.04 18.24 -10.40
C ASP A 79 1.98 17.23 -11.04
N VAL A 80 1.53 16.55 -12.10
CA VAL A 80 2.37 15.68 -12.92
C VAL A 80 2.67 16.42 -14.23
N PHE A 81 3.94 16.74 -14.47
CA PHE A 81 4.35 17.55 -15.62
C PHE A 81 4.66 16.72 -16.87
N ASP A 82 5.03 15.44 -16.70
CA ASP A 82 5.23 14.50 -17.80
C ASP A 82 4.11 13.45 -17.79
N GLU A 83 3.03 13.74 -18.50
CA GLU A 83 1.86 12.85 -18.58
C GLU A 83 2.11 11.62 -19.46
N ASN A 84 3.18 11.62 -20.28
CA ASN A 84 3.51 10.49 -21.15
C ASN A 84 4.38 9.45 -20.44
N ASP A 85 5.04 9.84 -19.36
CA ASP A 85 5.77 8.93 -18.48
C ASP A 85 4.83 8.30 -17.46
N LEU A 86 4.50 7.02 -17.68
CA LEU A 86 3.66 6.25 -16.77
C LEU A 86 4.27 6.10 -15.37
N GLU A 87 5.59 6.24 -15.22
CA GLU A 87 6.27 6.20 -13.91
C GLU A 87 6.15 7.53 -13.15
N ALA A 88 5.82 8.63 -13.84
CA ALA A 88 5.60 9.93 -13.22
C ALA A 88 4.23 10.02 -12.52
N GLN A 89 3.28 9.16 -12.87
CA GLN A 89 1.92 9.14 -12.32
C GLN A 89 1.86 8.29 -11.03
N PRO A 90 1.35 8.85 -9.91
CA PRO A 90 1.02 8.04 -8.74
C PRO A 90 -0.04 6.99 -9.05
N VAL A 91 0.24 5.75 -8.68
CA VAL A 91 -0.71 4.65 -8.75
C VAL A 91 -1.73 4.84 -7.62
N MET A 92 -3.02 4.71 -7.93
CA MET A 92 -4.05 4.76 -6.90
C MET A 92 -3.98 3.51 -6.02
N ILE A 93 -4.26 3.64 -4.73
CA ILE A 93 -4.19 2.51 -3.78
C ILE A 93 -5.02 1.30 -4.21
N GLN A 94 -6.14 1.49 -4.90
CA GLN A 94 -6.97 0.40 -5.42
C GLN A 94 -6.25 -0.41 -6.49
N ASP A 95 -5.56 0.26 -7.40
CA ASP A 95 -4.77 -0.39 -8.46
C ASP A 95 -3.55 -1.08 -7.86
N PHE A 96 -2.87 -0.42 -6.91
CA PHE A 96 -1.76 -1.02 -6.20
C PHE A 96 -2.19 -2.27 -5.41
N ALA A 97 -3.34 -2.22 -4.72
CA ALA A 97 -3.91 -3.37 -4.04
C ALA A 97 -4.27 -4.49 -5.01
N SER A 98 -4.79 -4.17 -6.20
CA SER A 98 -5.09 -5.15 -7.24
C SER A 98 -3.83 -5.88 -7.73
N ILE A 99 -2.72 -5.15 -7.91
CA ILE A 99 -1.44 -5.75 -8.30
C ILE A 99 -0.96 -6.72 -7.22
N LEU A 100 -1.01 -6.33 -5.95
CA LEU A 100 -0.60 -7.19 -4.84
C LEU A 100 -1.51 -8.41 -4.69
N LEU A 101 -2.83 -8.25 -4.73
CA LEU A 101 -3.80 -9.35 -4.63
C LEU A 101 -3.56 -10.42 -5.68
N ARG A 102 -3.43 -10.02 -6.95
CA ARG A 102 -3.20 -10.96 -8.04
C ARG A 102 -1.97 -11.84 -7.83
N ARG A 103 -0.95 -11.33 -7.13
CA ARG A 103 0.26 -12.07 -6.77
C ARG A 103 0.02 -13.03 -5.61
N LEU A 104 -0.72 -12.59 -4.59
CA LEU A 104 -1.03 -13.38 -3.40
C LEU A 104 -2.03 -14.51 -3.69
N GLU A 105 -3.04 -14.26 -4.54
CA GLU A 105 -4.01 -15.27 -4.98
C GLU A 105 -3.32 -16.47 -5.66
N ALA A 106 -2.30 -16.21 -6.47
CA ALA A 106 -1.52 -17.27 -7.12
C ALA A 106 -0.75 -18.17 -6.13
N ILE A 107 -0.48 -17.68 -4.92
CA ILE A 107 0.17 -18.46 -3.85
C ILE A 107 -0.85 -19.27 -3.07
N ASP A 108 -1.99 -18.67 -2.74
CA ASP A 108 -3.08 -19.36 -2.06
C ASP A 108 -3.54 -20.59 -2.87
N GLU A 109 -3.67 -20.43 -4.19
CA GLU A 109 -3.99 -21.53 -5.12
C GLU A 109 -2.91 -22.64 -5.17
N SER A 110 -1.66 -22.34 -4.81
CA SER A 110 -0.55 -23.30 -4.82
C SER A 110 -0.47 -24.17 -3.56
N GLY A 111 -1.28 -23.88 -2.53
CA GLY A 111 -1.36 -24.65 -1.28
C GLY A 111 -0.19 -24.43 -0.31
N ASP A 112 0.72 -23.49 -0.60
CA ASP A 112 1.86 -23.12 0.26
C ASP A 112 1.50 -21.97 1.24
N GLY A 113 0.21 -21.64 1.33
CA GLY A 113 -0.34 -20.41 1.92
C GLY A 113 -1.17 -20.60 3.19
N ASP A 114 -0.91 -21.65 4.00
CA ASP A 114 -1.59 -21.85 5.29
C ASP A 114 -1.03 -20.89 6.37
N ASP A 115 -1.04 -19.60 6.04
CA ASP A 115 -0.53 -18.51 6.86
C ASP A 115 -1.67 -17.55 7.18
N ALA A 116 -2.03 -17.44 8.45
CA ALA A 116 -3.05 -16.50 8.92
C ALA A 116 -2.74 -15.05 8.48
N ASP A 117 -1.45 -14.74 8.28
CA ASP A 117 -1.01 -13.44 7.76
C ASP A 117 -1.40 -13.24 6.29
N LEU A 118 -1.40 -14.29 5.46
CA LEU A 118 -1.82 -14.22 4.05
C LEU A 118 -3.31 -13.90 3.96
N ALA A 119 -4.16 -14.66 4.65
CA ALA A 119 -5.60 -14.44 4.66
C ALA A 119 -5.96 -13.04 5.20
N PHE A 120 -5.29 -12.59 6.27
CA PHE A 120 -5.47 -11.24 6.80
C PHE A 120 -5.11 -10.16 5.77
N ILE A 121 -3.93 -10.26 5.14
CA ILE A 121 -3.48 -9.25 4.16
C ILE A 121 -4.35 -9.25 2.91
N MET A 122 -4.75 -10.42 2.40
CA MET A 122 -5.68 -10.51 1.27
C MET A 122 -7.04 -9.89 1.58
N GLY A 123 -7.55 -10.07 2.80
CA GLY A 123 -8.79 -9.42 3.26
C GLY A 123 -8.68 -7.89 3.23
N GLU A 124 -7.63 -7.32 3.82
CA GLU A 124 -7.41 -5.87 3.85
C GLU A 124 -7.24 -5.29 2.44
N LEU A 125 -6.44 -5.94 1.58
CA LEU A 125 -6.24 -5.51 0.20
C LEU A 125 -7.54 -5.60 -0.62
N THR A 126 -8.38 -6.60 -0.38
CA THR A 126 -9.69 -6.75 -1.04
C THR A 126 -10.60 -5.58 -0.69
N MET A 127 -10.64 -5.19 0.59
CA MET A 127 -11.41 -4.02 1.03
C MET A 127 -10.92 -2.72 0.39
N LEU A 128 -9.60 -2.55 0.24
CA LEU A 128 -9.01 -1.40 -0.45
C LEU A 128 -9.39 -1.37 -1.93
N ARG A 129 -9.19 -2.48 -2.65
CA ARG A 129 -9.55 -2.61 -4.07
C ARG A 129 -11.00 -2.24 -4.33
N ASP A 130 -11.91 -2.77 -3.52
CA ASP A 130 -13.35 -2.60 -3.71
C ASP A 130 -13.85 -1.22 -3.24
N GLY A 131 -12.97 -0.37 -2.68
CA GLY A 131 -13.33 0.93 -2.11
C GLY A 131 -14.23 0.82 -0.87
N SER A 132 -14.34 -0.39 -0.30
CA SER A 132 -15.17 -0.70 0.87
C SER A 132 -14.42 -0.55 2.19
N TYR A 133 -13.20 0.00 2.15
CA TYR A 133 -12.36 0.22 3.32
C TYR A 133 -13.03 1.19 4.31
N VAL A 134 -13.48 0.66 5.45
CA VAL A 134 -14.06 1.45 6.52
C VAL A 134 -12.96 1.72 7.56
N PRO A 135 -12.62 2.99 7.85
CA PRO A 135 -11.65 3.29 8.90
C PRO A 135 -12.19 2.74 10.23
N PRO A 136 -11.35 2.13 11.09
CA PRO A 136 -11.79 1.80 12.43
C PRO A 136 -12.20 3.11 13.12
N MET A 137 -13.45 3.17 13.59
CA MET A 137 -14.00 4.34 14.30
C MET A 137 -13.12 4.79 15.47
#